data_AF-A0A972XDC4-F1
#
_entry.id   AF-A0A972XDC4-F1
#
_cell.length_a   1.000
_cell.length_b   1.000
_cell.length_c   1.000
_cell.angle_alpha   90.00
_cell.angle_beta   90.00
_cell.angle_gamma   90.00
#
_symmetry.space_group_name_H-M   'P 1'
#
loop_
_entity.id
_entity.type
_entity.pdbx_description
1 polymer ?
#
loop_
_entity_poly.entity_id
_entity_poly.type
_entity_poly.pdbx_seq_one_letter_code
_entity_poly.pdbx_strand_id
1 'polypeptide(L)'
;MTGVGAWEGFAWVNEPVRSEINALGRVRWDTKPVSDFWRHTGGVVGADDGDAFLVGCEGDFKVTMQLHCEFQSPFDQCGLMVRVDERNWLKAGIELDGGPWFSVVETREHSDWSKQAISTWNVEFTIWREGDT
;
A
#
# COMPACT_ATOMS: atom_id res chain seq x y z
N MET A 1 6.22 6.44 -11.63
CA MET A 1 6.11 7.47 -12.69
C MET A 1 6.72 8.77 -12.16
N THR A 2 7.39 9.57 -13.01
CA THR A 2 7.95 10.87 -12.62
C THR A 2 7.66 11.89 -13.71
N GLY A 3 6.76 12.84 -13.45
CA GLY A 3 6.40 13.91 -14.38
C GLY A 3 5.21 14.73 -13.86
N VAL A 4 5.17 16.02 -14.19
CA VAL A 4 3.99 16.87 -13.94
C VAL A 4 2.84 16.33 -14.80
N GLY A 5 1.73 15.93 -14.17
CA GLY A 5 0.60 15.26 -14.83
C GLY A 5 0.61 13.72 -14.72
N ALA A 6 1.67 13.10 -14.18
CA ALA A 6 1.74 11.63 -14.03
C ALA A 6 0.70 11.02 -13.09
N TRP A 7 -0.05 11.85 -12.36
CA TRP A 7 -1.02 11.45 -11.36
C TRP A 7 -2.45 11.84 -11.74
N GLU A 8 -2.67 12.24 -13.00
CA GLU A 8 -4.02 12.49 -13.51
C GLU A 8 -4.87 11.22 -13.40
N GLY A 9 -6.10 11.36 -12.90
CA GLY A 9 -7.03 10.24 -12.67
C GLY A 9 -6.80 9.47 -11.36
N PHE A 10 -5.75 9.76 -10.59
CA PHE A 10 -5.57 9.17 -9.27
C PHE A 10 -6.48 9.84 -8.23
N ALA A 11 -6.96 9.04 -7.28
CA ALA A 11 -7.80 9.49 -6.18
C ALA A 11 -7.40 8.78 -4.87
N TRP A 12 -7.64 9.45 -3.74
CA TRP A 12 -7.43 8.87 -2.42
C TRP A 12 -8.59 7.95 -2.02
N VAL A 13 -8.25 6.72 -1.65
CA VAL A 13 -9.05 5.91 -0.72
C VAL A 13 -8.57 6.31 0.67
N ASN A 14 -9.42 7.06 1.38
CA ASN A 14 -9.12 7.76 2.64
C ASN A 14 -8.02 8.82 2.48
N GLU A 15 -8.37 10.11 2.66
CA GLU A 15 -7.40 11.20 2.49
C GLU A 15 -6.40 11.27 3.64
N PRO A 16 -5.09 11.39 3.39
CA PRO A 16 -4.08 11.50 4.44
C PRO A 16 -4.20 12.83 5.20
N VAL A 17 -3.43 13.00 6.28
CA VAL A 17 -3.38 14.27 7.05
C VAL A 17 -2.95 15.43 6.15
N ARG A 18 -2.01 15.16 5.26
CA ARG A 18 -1.59 16.04 4.17
C ARG A 18 -0.96 15.23 3.06
N SER A 19 -1.06 15.74 1.83
CA SER A 19 -0.35 15.20 0.68
C SER A 19 0.15 16.31 -0.22
N GLU A 20 1.28 16.07 -0.89
CA GLU A 20 1.82 16.95 -1.91
C GLU A 20 2.43 16.16 -3.07
N ILE A 21 2.44 16.77 -4.26
CA ILE A 21 3.23 16.30 -5.40
C ILE A 21 4.35 17.33 -5.57
N ASN A 22 5.60 16.91 -5.36
CA ASN A 22 6.73 17.82 -5.45
C ASN A 22 7.09 18.19 -6.90
N ALA A 23 8.01 19.14 -7.08
CA ALA A 23 8.44 19.61 -8.40
C ALA A 23 9.07 18.51 -9.29
N LEU A 24 9.50 17.38 -8.71
CA LEU A 24 10.02 16.20 -9.43
C LEU A 24 8.92 15.20 -9.80
N GLY A 25 7.66 15.50 -9.49
CA GLY A 25 6.51 14.63 -9.73
C GLY A 25 6.43 13.44 -8.79
N ARG A 26 7.06 13.49 -7.60
CA ARG A 26 6.91 12.44 -6.56
C ARG A 26 5.77 12.81 -5.62
N VAL A 27 4.92 11.85 -5.29
CA VAL A 27 3.88 11.99 -4.25
C VAL A 27 4.51 11.77 -2.88
N ARG A 28 4.15 12.61 -1.92
CA ARG A 28 4.47 12.47 -0.49
C ARG A 28 3.20 12.69 0.31
N TRP A 29 2.98 11.92 1.37
CA TRP A 29 1.89 12.15 2.31
C TRP A 29 2.26 11.71 3.72
N ASP A 30 1.50 12.22 4.69
CA ASP A 30 1.58 11.83 6.09
C ASP A 30 0.32 11.07 6.47
N THR A 31 0.48 9.86 7.00
CA THR A 31 -0.63 8.97 7.32
C THR A 31 -1.45 9.46 8.50
N LYS A 32 -2.71 9.03 8.57
CA LYS A 32 -3.50 9.19 9.79
C LYS A 32 -2.94 8.33 10.93
N PRO A 33 -3.06 8.76 12.19
CA PRO A 33 -2.75 7.90 13.32
C PRO A 33 -3.77 6.77 13.42
N VAL A 34 -3.31 5.56 13.77
CA VAL A 34 -4.17 4.39 14.05
C VAL A 34 -5.09 4.04 12.85
N SER A 35 -4.54 4.06 11.64
CA SER A 35 -5.23 3.64 10.42
C SER A 35 -4.65 2.35 9.87
N ASP A 36 -5.48 1.48 9.30
CA ASP A 36 -5.04 0.20 8.72
C ASP A 36 -6.00 -0.32 7.63
N PHE A 37 -5.53 -1.33 6.91
CA PHE A 37 -6.33 -2.20 6.06
C PHE A 37 -6.18 -3.63 6.57
N TRP A 38 -7.22 -4.17 7.20
CA TRP A 38 -7.24 -5.53 7.74
C TRP A 38 -8.68 -6.06 7.86
N ARG A 39 -8.89 -7.37 7.63
CA ARG A 39 -10.21 -7.98 7.79
C ARG A 39 -10.17 -9.29 8.57
N HIS A 40 -10.87 -9.30 9.71
CA HIS A 40 -11.46 -10.45 10.44
C HIS A 40 -10.57 -11.63 10.85
N THR A 41 -9.29 -11.66 10.45
CA THR A 41 -8.38 -12.75 10.76
C THR A 41 -7.63 -12.51 12.08
N GLY A 42 -7.37 -13.59 12.83
CA GLY A 42 -6.53 -13.55 14.02
C GLY A 42 -7.15 -12.85 15.24
N GLY A 43 -8.47 -12.59 15.23
CA GLY A 43 -9.15 -11.88 16.32
C GLY A 43 -8.87 -10.37 16.38
N VAL A 44 -8.27 -9.82 15.32
CA VAL A 44 -8.01 -8.38 15.17
C VAL A 44 -9.26 -7.71 14.61
N VAL A 45 -9.63 -6.56 15.16
CA VAL A 45 -10.74 -5.73 14.66
C VAL A 45 -10.41 -5.28 13.24
N GLY A 46 -11.34 -5.48 12.30
CA GLY A 46 -11.14 -5.07 10.91
C GLY A 46 -11.09 -3.54 10.76
N ALA A 47 -10.29 -3.08 9.81
CA ALA A 47 -10.09 -1.68 9.45
C ALA A 47 -10.01 -1.53 7.92
N ASP A 48 -10.50 -0.40 7.42
CA ASP A 48 -10.45 -0.02 6.00
C ASP A 48 -10.24 1.50 5.87
N ASP A 49 -9.46 2.06 6.79
CA ASP A 49 -9.26 3.51 6.98
C ASP A 49 -7.82 3.98 6.70
N GLY A 50 -6.94 3.06 6.30
CA GLY A 50 -5.61 3.38 5.77
C GLY A 50 -5.67 4.24 4.50
N ASP A 51 -4.61 5.00 4.24
CA ASP A 51 -4.54 5.89 3.08
C ASP A 51 -3.98 5.15 1.85
N ALA A 52 -4.66 5.23 0.70
CA ALA A 52 -4.16 4.69 -0.57
C ALA A 52 -4.45 5.64 -1.75
N PHE A 53 -3.44 5.91 -2.59
CA PHE A 53 -3.58 6.76 -3.77
C PHE A 53 -3.64 5.90 -5.04
N LEU A 54 -4.84 5.74 -5.58
CA LEU A 54 -5.13 4.72 -6.60
C LEU A 54 -5.66 5.33 -7.89
N VAL A 55 -5.43 4.65 -9.01
CA VAL A 55 -6.03 4.95 -10.32
C VAL A 55 -6.72 3.70 -10.86
N GLY A 56 -7.81 3.89 -11.60
CA GLY A 56 -8.49 2.80 -12.28
C GLY A 56 -7.59 2.12 -13.31
N CYS A 57 -7.63 0.80 -13.35
CA CYS A 57 -6.93 -0.01 -14.33
C CYS A 57 -7.83 -1.16 -14.79
N GLU A 58 -7.94 -1.35 -16.11
CA GLU A 58 -8.66 -2.46 -16.72
C GLU A 58 -7.66 -3.43 -17.36
N GLY A 59 -7.93 -4.73 -17.24
CA GLY A 59 -7.09 -5.77 -17.83
C GLY A 59 -5.76 -5.99 -17.10
N ASP A 60 -4.78 -6.47 -17.85
CA ASP A 60 -3.46 -6.82 -17.35
C ASP A 60 -2.68 -5.56 -16.95
N PHE A 61 -1.92 -5.67 -15.88
CA PHE A 61 -1.06 -4.58 -15.43
C PHE A 61 0.23 -5.09 -14.82
N LYS A 62 1.22 -4.20 -14.79
CA LYS A 62 2.48 -4.41 -14.09
C LYS A 62 2.94 -3.10 -13.48
N VAL A 63 3.09 -3.07 -12.16
CA VAL A 63 3.48 -1.88 -11.42
C VAL A 63 4.69 -2.22 -10.56
N THR A 64 5.79 -1.52 -10.80
CA THR A 64 7.00 -1.58 -9.98
C THR A 64 7.03 -0.35 -9.08
N MET A 65 7.28 -0.57 -7.79
CA MET A 65 7.44 0.52 -6.82
C MET A 65 8.80 0.47 -6.16
N GLN A 66 9.42 1.64 -6.12
CA GLN A 66 10.49 2.00 -5.18
C GLN A 66 9.89 2.99 -4.19
N LEU A 67 10.01 2.72 -2.90
CA LEU A 67 9.43 3.52 -1.83
C LEU A 67 10.51 3.96 -0.84
N HIS A 68 10.30 5.15 -0.27
CA HIS A 68 11.08 5.67 0.85
C HIS A 68 10.09 6.09 1.92
N CYS A 69 10.18 5.46 3.10
CA CYS A 69 9.18 5.64 4.15
C CYS A 69 9.89 5.85 5.48
N GLU A 70 9.37 6.80 6.25
CA GLU A 70 9.92 7.21 7.55
C GLU A 70 9.12 6.52 8.66
N PHE A 71 9.52 5.28 9.00
CA PHE A 71 8.85 4.48 10.03
C PHE A 71 9.20 5.03 11.44
N GLN A 72 8.18 5.23 12.26
CA GLN A 72 8.29 5.80 13.61
C GLN A 72 7.68 4.90 14.68
N SER A 73 6.62 4.16 14.34
CA SER A 73 5.82 3.37 15.29
C SER A 73 5.70 1.90 14.86
N PRO A 74 5.53 0.97 15.81
CA PRO A 74 5.18 -0.40 15.48
C PRO A 74 3.96 -0.46 14.55
N PHE A 75 4.03 -1.32 13.55
CA PHE A 75 3.04 -1.55 12.50
C PHE A 75 2.86 -0.40 11.50
N ASP A 76 3.79 0.57 11.47
CA ASP A 76 3.88 1.48 10.34
C ASP A 76 4.13 0.69 9.05
N GLN A 77 3.37 1.03 8.01
CA GLN A 77 3.32 0.31 6.75
C GLN A 77 3.46 1.25 5.55
N CYS A 78 4.10 0.78 4.49
CA CYS A 78 4.28 1.54 3.27
C CYS A 78 4.46 0.61 2.08
N GLY A 79 3.63 0.77 1.04
CA GLY A 79 3.54 -0.24 0.00
C GLY A 79 2.58 0.08 -1.14
N LEU A 80 2.43 -0.88 -2.05
CA LEU A 80 1.46 -0.87 -3.14
C LEU A 80 0.17 -1.53 -2.68
N MET A 81 -0.94 -1.04 -3.20
CA MET A 81 -2.26 -1.67 -3.06
C MET A 81 -2.87 -1.93 -4.44
N VAL A 82 -3.46 -3.11 -4.59
CA VAL A 82 -4.40 -3.46 -5.66
C VAL A 82 -5.75 -3.64 -5.00
N ARG A 83 -6.77 -2.93 -5.46
CA ARG A 83 -8.08 -2.90 -4.81
C ARG A 83 -9.21 -3.04 -5.82
N VAL A 84 -10.13 -3.95 -5.53
CA VAL A 84 -11.42 -4.07 -6.23
C VAL A 84 -12.50 -3.36 -5.42
N ASP A 85 -12.58 -3.65 -4.13
CA ASP A 85 -13.55 -3.07 -3.19
C ASP A 85 -13.05 -3.17 -1.73
N GLU A 86 -13.89 -2.87 -0.74
CA GLU A 86 -13.54 -2.91 0.70
C GLU A 86 -13.35 -4.31 1.29
N ARG A 87 -13.69 -5.35 0.53
CA ARG A 87 -13.60 -6.76 0.91
C ARG A 87 -12.58 -7.53 0.07
N ASN A 88 -12.15 -6.97 -1.05
CA ASN A 88 -11.28 -7.61 -2.03
C ASN A 88 -10.12 -6.68 -2.41
N TRP A 89 -8.96 -6.93 -1.82
CA TRP A 89 -7.76 -6.13 -2.05
C TRP A 89 -6.48 -6.91 -1.69
N LEU A 90 -5.36 -6.45 -2.20
CA LEU A 90 -4.02 -6.90 -1.84
C LEU A 90 -3.19 -5.67 -1.49
N LYS A 91 -2.46 -5.72 -0.36
CA LYS A 91 -1.39 -4.76 -0.04
C LYS A 91 -0.07 -5.49 0.08
N ALA A 92 0.99 -4.89 -0.43
CA ALA A 92 2.34 -5.42 -0.31
C ALA A 92 3.34 -4.29 -0.10
N GLY A 93 4.32 -4.47 0.78
CA GLY A 93 5.29 -3.43 1.09
C GLY A 93 6.16 -3.74 2.29
N ILE A 94 6.66 -2.70 2.93
CA ILE A 94 7.44 -2.81 4.16
C ILE A 94 6.53 -2.52 5.35
N GLU A 95 6.69 -3.32 6.41
CA GLU A 95 6.01 -3.16 7.69
C GLU A 95 7.04 -3.22 8.83
N LEU A 96 6.93 -2.29 9.79
CA LEU A 96 7.78 -2.27 10.98
C LEU A 96 7.19 -3.15 12.08
N ASP A 97 7.82 -4.30 12.36
CA ASP A 97 7.43 -5.22 13.43
C ASP A 97 8.68 -5.77 14.14
N GLY A 98 9.20 -5.00 15.11
CA GLY A 98 10.50 -5.25 15.75
C GLY A 98 11.73 -5.06 14.85
N GLY A 99 11.50 -4.87 13.55
CA GLY A 99 12.46 -4.64 12.47
C GLY A 99 11.72 -4.54 11.14
N PRO A 100 12.42 -4.34 10.01
CA PRO A 100 11.78 -4.28 8.71
C PRO A 100 11.35 -5.67 8.23
N TRP A 101 10.08 -5.79 7.85
CA TRP A 101 9.53 -6.97 7.19
C TRP A 101 9.01 -6.58 5.81
N PHE A 102 9.28 -7.41 4.82
CA PHE A 102 8.47 -7.40 3.60
C PHE A 102 7.17 -8.15 3.89
N SER A 103 6.04 -7.48 3.73
CA SER A 103 4.72 -7.89 4.19
C SER A 103 3.77 -7.90 3.00
N VAL A 104 2.97 -8.96 2.88
CA VAL A 104 1.91 -9.12 1.88
C VAL A 104 0.65 -9.56 2.59
N VAL A 105 -0.43 -8.81 2.37
CA VAL A 105 -1.77 -9.18 2.82
C VAL A 105 -2.68 -9.30 1.61
N GLU A 106 -3.18 -10.51 1.37
CA GLU A 106 -4.27 -10.77 0.44
C GLU A 106 -5.57 -10.81 1.23
N THR A 107 -6.59 -10.09 0.76
CA THR A 107 -7.90 -10.04 1.41
C THR A 107 -8.99 -10.44 0.44
N ARG A 108 -9.71 -11.50 0.78
CA ARG A 108 -10.97 -11.96 0.15
C ARG A 108 -12.00 -12.20 1.25
N GLU A 109 -12.72 -11.15 1.63
CA GLU A 109 -13.54 -11.05 2.86
C GLU A 109 -12.76 -11.15 4.18
N HIS A 110 -11.69 -11.95 4.21
CA HIS A 110 -10.76 -12.17 5.31
C HIS A 110 -9.32 -11.95 4.82
N SER A 111 -8.46 -11.43 5.70
CA SER A 111 -7.06 -11.17 5.38
C SER A 111 -6.19 -12.40 5.64
N ASP A 112 -5.35 -12.77 4.69
CA ASP A 112 -4.24 -13.71 4.86
C ASP A 112 -2.92 -12.93 4.79
N TRP A 113 -2.03 -13.17 5.74
CA TRP A 113 -0.81 -12.38 5.93
C TRP A 113 0.43 -13.25 5.86
N SER A 114 1.28 -12.92 4.90
CA SER A 114 2.61 -13.50 4.74
C SER A 114 3.66 -12.40 4.91
N LYS A 115 4.73 -12.69 5.67
CA LYS A 115 5.86 -11.76 5.83
C LYS A 115 7.21 -12.45 5.89
N GLN A 116 8.23 -11.73 5.45
CA GLN A 116 9.63 -12.15 5.49
C GLN A 116 10.52 -11.04 6.05
N ALA A 117 11.37 -11.36 7.02
CA ALA A 117 12.32 -10.40 7.57
C ALA A 117 13.33 -9.98 6.50
N ILE A 118 13.61 -8.69 6.39
CA ILE A 118 14.58 -8.13 5.45
C ILE A 118 15.68 -7.38 6.21
N SER A 119 16.83 -7.17 5.57
CA SER A 119 17.98 -6.47 6.16
C SER A 119 18.14 -5.02 5.70
N THR A 120 17.21 -4.53 4.88
CA THR A 120 17.25 -3.19 4.27
C THR A 120 15.85 -2.57 4.24
N TRP A 121 15.80 -1.25 4.32
CA TRP A 121 14.60 -0.45 4.12
C TRP A 121 14.38 -0.04 2.66
N ASN A 122 15.41 -0.19 1.82
CA ASN A 122 15.32 0.07 0.39
C ASN A 122 14.82 -1.20 -0.29
N VAL A 123 13.56 -1.18 -0.71
CA VAL A 123 12.91 -2.29 -1.41
C VAL A 123 12.36 -1.79 -2.75
N GLU A 124 12.65 -2.55 -3.79
CA GLU A 124 11.94 -2.49 -5.06
C GLU A 124 11.20 -3.81 -5.24
N PHE A 125 9.92 -3.74 -5.59
CA PHE A 125 9.12 -4.91 -5.92
C PHE A 125 8.12 -4.58 -7.01
N THR A 126 7.60 -5.63 -7.63
CA THR A 126 6.63 -5.52 -8.72
C THR A 126 5.41 -6.36 -8.41
N ILE A 127 4.23 -5.77 -8.59
CA ILE A 127 2.96 -6.51 -8.65
C ILE A 127 2.51 -6.51 -10.11
N TRP A 128 2.09 -7.66 -10.62
CA TRP A 128 1.49 -7.77 -11.93
C TRP A 128 0.28 -8.69 -11.91
N ARG A 129 -0.66 -8.42 -12.81
CA ARG A 129 -1.81 -9.27 -13.12
C ARG A 129 -1.72 -9.62 -14.61
N GLU A 130 -1.84 -10.91 -14.90
CA GLU A 130 -1.95 -11.43 -16.26
C GLU A 130 -3.13 -12.41 -16.30
N GLY A 131 -4.09 -12.17 -17.20
CA GLY A 131 -5.25 -13.03 -17.43
C GLY A 131 -6.45 -12.82 -16.49
N ASP A 132 -7.42 -13.73 -16.61
CA ASP A 132 -8.78 -13.58 -16.05
C ASP A 132 -9.00 -14.32 -14.70
N THR A 133 -7.92 -14.81 -14.06
CA THR A 133 -8.00 -15.45 -12.74
C THR A 133 -7.59 -14.51 -11.62
#